data_AF-A0A2H1FIB9-F1
#
_entry.id   AF-A0A2H1FIB9-F1
#
_cell.length_a   1.000
_cell.length_b   1.000
_cell.length_c   1.000
_cell.angle_alpha   90.00
_cell.angle_beta   90.00
_cell.angle_gamma   90.00
#
_symmetry.space_group_name_H-M   'P 1'
#
loop_
_entity.id
_entity.type
_entity.pdbx_description
1 polymer ?
#
loop_
_entity_poly.entity_id
_entity_poly.type
_entity_poly.pdbx_seq_one_letter_code
_entity_poly.pdbx_strand_id
1 'polypeptide(L)' 'MSVKVKDVKAKIIKEDDGTYSIACSALGVYSTGKNLQDAKKNYLKAVRLHLSVLREKATEAITV' A
#
# COMPACT_ATOMS: atom_id res chain seq x y z
N MET A 1 12.15 11.34 -7.91
CA MET A 1 10.73 11.72 -7.68
C MET A 1 10.49 11.66 -6.18
N SER A 2 10.24 12.77 -5.48
CA SER A 2 10.05 12.78 -4.02
C SER A 2 8.58 12.54 -3.69
N VAL A 3 8.26 11.48 -2.96
CA VAL A 3 6.90 11.28 -2.42
C VAL A 3 6.68 12.25 -1.25
N LYS A 4 5.68 13.12 -1.33
CA LYS A 4 5.28 13.97 -0.20
C LYS A 4 4.13 13.30 0.55
N VAL A 5 4.04 13.48 1.86
CA VAL A 5 2.96 12.90 2.69
C VAL A 5 1.57 13.28 2.16
N LYS A 6 1.40 14.50 1.64
CA LYS A 6 0.14 14.96 1.03
C LYS A 6 -0.29 14.16 -0.21
N ASP A 7 0.65 13.48 -0.87
CA ASP A 7 0.42 12.66 -2.06
C ASP A 7 0.06 11.20 -1.68
N VAL A 8 0.25 10.82 -0.40
CA VAL A 8 -0.12 9.50 0.14
C VAL A 8 -1.62 9.47 0.40
N LYS A 9 -2.39 9.22 -0.65
CA LYS A 9 -3.83 9.02 -0.59
C LYS A 9 -4.18 7.64 -1.14
N ALA A 10 -4.84 6.83 -0.32
CA ALA A 10 -5.41 5.57 -0.77
C ALA A 10 -6.78 5.82 -1.41
N LYS A 11 -7.01 5.21 -2.57
CA LYS A 11 -8.32 5.15 -3.23
C LYS A 11 -8.93 3.78 -2.94
N ILE A 12 -10.24 3.79 -2.68
CA ILE A 12 -11.04 2.57 -2.50
C ILE A 12 -11.92 2.44 -3.74
N ILE A 13 -11.91 1.27 -4.36
CA ILE A 13 -12.64 0.95 -5.57
C ILE A 13 -13.52 -0.25 -5.24
N LYS A 14 -14.81 -0.16 -5.56
CA LYS A 14 -15.73 -1.30 -5.50
C LYS A 14 -15.77 -1.91 -6.90
N GLU A 15 -15.42 -3.18 -7.00
CA GLU A 15 -15.35 -3.90 -8.27
C GLU A 15 -16.74 -4.47 -8.65
N ASP A 16 -16.90 -4.81 -9.93
CA ASP A 16 -18.16 -5.32 -10.47
C ASP A 16 -18.56 -6.70 -9.90
N ASP A 17 -17.57 -7.48 -9.44
CA ASP A 17 -17.77 -8.77 -8.78
C ASP A 17 -18.15 -8.66 -7.29
N GLY A 18 -18.32 -7.42 -6.79
CA GLY A 18 -18.67 -7.13 -5.41
C GLY A 18 -17.48 -7.09 -4.43
N THR A 19 -16.25 -7.35 -4.91
CA THR A 19 -15.03 -7.20 -4.12
C THR A 19 -14.61 -5.73 -4.01
N TYR A 20 -13.59 -5.46 -3.18
CA TYR A 20 -13.05 -4.13 -2.96
C TYR A 20 -11.54 -4.12 -3.19
N SER A 21 -11.08 -3.15 -3.97
CA SER A 21 -9.67 -2.84 -4.16
C SER A 21 -9.29 -1.57 -3.41
N ILE A 22 -8.08 -1.55 -2.84
CA ILE A 22 -7.48 -0.35 -2.25
C ILE A 22 -6.10 -0.17 -2.86
N ALA A 23 -5.82 1.04 -3.36
CA ALA A 23 -4.55 1.36 -4.00
C ALA A 23 -4.06 2.75 -3.59
N CYS A 24 -2.74 2.90 -3.40
CA CYS A 24 -2.09 4.21 -3.29
C CYS A 24 -0.96 4.29 -4.31
N SER A 25 -1.20 5.04 -5.39
CA SER A 25 -0.24 5.19 -6.49
C SER A 25 1.08 5.81 -6.04
N ALA A 26 1.05 6.74 -5.08
CA ALA A 26 2.26 7.37 -4.55
C ALA A 26 3.19 6.38 -3.81
N LEU A 27 2.63 5.30 -3.25
CA LEU A 27 3.40 4.23 -2.60
C LEU A 27 3.61 3.01 -3.51
N GLY A 28 2.94 2.94 -4.66
CA GLY A 28 2.96 1.75 -5.52
C GLY A 28 2.37 0.50 -4.84
N VAL A 29 1.50 0.66 -3.84
CA VAL A 29 0.90 -0.45 -3.08
C VAL A 29 -0.57 -0.63 -3.49
N TYR A 30 -0.97 -1.87 -3.70
CA TYR A 30 -2.33 -2.27 -4.01
C TYR A 30 -2.72 -3.54 -3.24
N SER A 31 -4.02 -3.71 -2.97
CA SER A 31 -4.56 -4.95 -2.40
C SER A 31 -6.05 -5.06 -2.71
N THR A 32 -6.58 -6.28 -2.66
CA THR A 32 -8.01 -6.56 -2.81
C THR A 32 -8.55 -7.32 -1.59
N GLY A 33 -9.87 -7.36 -1.43
CA GLY A 33 -10.54 -8.14 -0.40
C GLY A 33 -12.01 -8.41 -0.75
N LYS A 34 -12.56 -9.47 -0.17
CA LYS A 34 -13.94 -9.93 -0.47
C LYS A 34 -15.01 -8.91 -0.05
N ASN A 35 -14.69 -8.07 0.91
CA ASN A 35 -15.50 -6.95 1.37
C ASN A 35 -14.59 -5.80 1.81
N LEU A 36 -15.18 -4.65 2.12
CA LEU A 36 -14.42 -3.44 2.48
C LEU A 36 -13.51 -3.64 3.70
N GLN A 37 -13.95 -4.40 4.72
CA GLN A 37 -13.17 -4.64 5.93
C GLN A 37 -11.94 -5.52 5.63
N ASP A 38 -12.14 -6.56 4.84
CA ASP A 38 -11.07 -7.45 4.38
C ASP A 38 -10.06 -6.70 3.51
N ALA A 39 -10.53 -5.87 2.56
CA ALA A 39 -9.67 -5.05 1.72
C ALA A 39 -8.82 -4.07 2.55
N LYS A 40 -9.40 -3.41 3.57
CA LYS A 40 -8.65 -2.55 4.51
C LYS A 40 -7.59 -3.33 5.29
N LYS A 41 -7.92 -4.52 5.78
CA LYS A 41 -6.99 -5.39 6.51
C LYS A 41 -5.82 -5.84 5.62
N ASN A 42 -6.13 -6.25 4.39
CA ASN A 42 -5.13 -6.69 3.41
C ASN A 42 -4.23 -5.51 2.99
N TYR A 43 -4.82 -4.33 2.76
CA TYR A 43 -4.07 -3.13 2.41
C TYR A 43 -3.10 -2.72 3.52
N LEU A 44 -3.54 -2.73 4.78
CA LEU A 44 -2.68 -2.40 5.91
C LEU A 44 -1.48 -3.35 6.02
N LYS A 45 -1.68 -4.65 5.77
CA LYS A 45 -0.59 -5.64 5.73
C LYS A 45 0.38 -5.35 4.59
N ALA A 46 -0.14 -5.09 3.38
CA ALA A 46 0.67 -4.80 2.21
C ALA A 46 1.54 -3.54 2.41
N VAL A 47 0.97 -2.47 2.96
CA VAL A 47 1.71 -1.23 3.28
C VAL A 47 2.81 -1.48 4.31
N ARG A 48 2.51 -2.22 5.39
CA ARG A 48 3.51 -2.54 6.42
C ARG A 48 4.69 -3.32 5.86
N LEU A 49 4.41 -4.34 5.04
CA LEU A 49 5.45 -5.14 4.39
C LEU A 49 6.31 -4.27 3.46
N HIS A 50 5.68 -3.48 2.60
CA HIS A 50 6.36 -2.59 1.66
C HIS A 50 7.30 -1.62 2.39
N LEU A 51 6.82 -0.94 3.44
CA LEU A 51 7.63 -0.01 4.22
C LEU A 51 8.77 -0.70 4.98
N SER A 52 8.56 -1.95 5.44
CA SER A 52 9.61 -2.74 6.08
C SER A 52 10.76 -3.02 5.10
N VAL A 53 10.44 -3.48 3.89
CA VAL A 53 11.44 -3.75 2.84
C VAL A 53 12.18 -2.49 2.43
N LEU A 54 11.46 -1.36 2.27
CA LEU A 54 12.11 -0.08 1.97
C LEU A 54 13.08 0.35 3.07
N ARG A 55 12.70 0.17 4.34
CA ARG A 55 13.56 0.47 5.49
C ARG A 55 14.82 -0.39 5.49
N GLU A 56 14.69 -1.68 5.26
CA GLU A 56 15.81 -2.62 5.18
C GLU A 56 16.80 -2.19 4.09
N LYS A 57 16.32 -2.02 2.85
CA LYS A 57 17.16 -1.56 1.73
C LYS A 57 17.81 -0.19 1.95
N ALA A 58 17.08 0.74 2.57
CA ALA A 58 17.63 2.05 2.90
C ALA A 58 18.73 1.97 3.97
N THR A 59 18.61 1.02 4.91
CA THR A 59 19.62 0.76 5.94
C THR A 59 20.86 0.15 5.28
N GLU A 60 20.68 -0.87 4.45
CA GLU A 60 21.78 -1.49 3.69
C GLU A 60 22.57 -0.43 2.92
N ALA A 61 21.89 0.45 2.18
CA ALA A 61 22.52 1.48 1.34
C ALA A 61 23.43 2.49 2.07
N ILE A 62 23.32 2.62 3.39
CA ILE A 62 24.19 3.50 4.20
C ILE A 62 25.17 2.74 5.09
N THR A 63 25.05 1.41 5.19
CA THR A 63 25.94 0.55 5.97
C THR A 63 26.97 -0.21 5.13
N VAL A 64 26.80 -0.23 3.80
CA VAL A 64 27.76 -0.84 2.85
C VAL A 64 28.79 0.20 2.40
#